data_AF-A0A523U008-F1
#
_entry.id   AF-A0A523U008-F1
#
_cell.length_a   1.000
_cell.length_b   1.000
_cell.length_c   1.000
_cell.angle_alpha   90.00
_cell.angle_beta   90.00
_cell.angle_gamma   90.00
#
_symmetry.space_group_name_H-M   'P 1'
#
loop_
_entity.id
_entity.type
_entity.pdbx_description
1 polymer ?
#
loop_
_entity_poly.entity_id
_entity_poly.type
_entity_poly.pdbx_seq_one_letter_code
_entity_poly.pdbx_strand_id
1 'polypeptide(L)'
;MMKRTSLHRPARCILILLAALGFLLFTFSPAVADSLKLKSGETVTGEIEGETGTDIKIKTKGNTLVIPKSTVEEIKRELVELRLHDGRIFKGKIVKESKESLVIRHIRKSAWADIPVDKLDIDTREEKVEIGPPDIWKRQARKLTKFEKGVEFPEATENLSQQEIMQLRRQAGQALRQKDYKTAEKHYHKILKTNPKDVNSLYNLACIYSLTKKFKQAEKYLKMSILAGWIDFGHMERDPDLDPLRKRKFYKNILKQRDQLQRLGADRVLERLRKEYGEDYTYEIDEKRKLIFATNRSMEMLARMKDHLARFADAQWRDNFKHKPTYYITIVCPSQQDFVKIRQRNRLPANAGGWYNNGQKILICGNIGGTLDHEFTHALHYADMEGHRPRQQHPIWILEGLATCFEAAGVAAGHLVPHKVSGRLRGIQSALQRGSHIPLATFARYTHRQYMQNAGLCYAQGRYIMVYLYYQKKLRAFYEEYCKTFNQDRTGVKALAKVMGKSIQQIEANWKPWVLALKQERSASVGAGGAYVGVQTIDVPEGVAFSRGVAGGPAEKAGLEEGDLLLEFGGKKVKSHDAFIAELKKYKPGDKVKVRVQRGKKKKTLTLELGKRPGRRR
;
A
#
# COMPACT_ATOMS: atom_id res chain seq x y z
N MET A 1 57.47 43.29 17.79
CA MET A 1 56.57 44.43 18.09
C MET A 1 55.47 44.45 17.02
N MET A 2 54.20 44.20 17.41
CA MET A 2 52.93 44.27 16.62
C MET A 2 52.80 43.39 15.35
N LYS A 3 51.66 42.77 14.98
CA LYS A 3 50.26 42.71 15.44
C LYS A 3 49.56 41.50 14.74
N ARG A 4 48.66 40.80 15.47
CA ARG A 4 47.34 40.18 15.11
C ARG A 4 47.25 39.20 13.89
N THR A 5 46.48 38.11 13.87
CA THR A 5 45.25 37.68 14.58
C THR A 5 44.96 36.18 14.34
N SER A 6 44.16 35.62 15.26
CA SER A 6 43.54 34.29 15.39
C SER A 6 43.34 33.33 14.20
N LEU A 7 43.51 32.03 14.45
CA LEU A 7 42.75 30.95 13.81
C LEU A 7 42.57 29.72 14.74
N HIS A 8 41.33 29.23 14.76
CA HIS A 8 40.81 28.00 15.38
C HIS A 8 41.31 26.69 14.73
N ARG A 9 41.30 25.60 15.53
CA ARG A 9 40.86 24.17 15.28
C ARG A 9 41.82 23.15 15.93
N PRO A 10 41.50 21.83 16.04
CA PRO A 10 40.22 21.10 16.23
C PRO A 10 40.34 19.91 17.26
N ALA A 11 39.22 19.31 17.71
CA ALA A 11 38.75 17.92 17.44
C ALA A 11 38.50 17.21 18.80
N ARG A 12 37.52 16.32 19.07
CA ARG A 12 36.78 15.32 18.27
C ARG A 12 35.42 15.04 18.94
N CYS A 13 34.33 15.01 18.15
CA CYS A 13 33.11 14.30 18.50
C CYS A 13 32.74 13.37 17.34
N ILE A 14 32.60 12.08 17.64
CA ILE A 14 32.02 11.08 16.74
C ILE A 14 30.50 11.26 16.82
N LEU A 15 29.88 11.79 15.77
CA LEU A 15 28.44 11.78 15.57
C LEU A 15 28.15 10.91 14.33
N ILE A 16 27.51 9.76 14.55
CA ILE A 16 26.95 8.94 13.47
C ILE A 16 25.69 9.64 12.96
N LEU A 17 25.67 9.91 11.66
CA LEU A 17 24.59 10.53 10.90
C LEU A 17 23.25 9.77 11.06
N LEU A 18 22.26 10.43 11.65
CA LEU A 18 20.84 10.24 11.35
C LEU A 18 20.31 11.56 10.77
N ALA A 19 20.52 11.75 9.48
CA ALA A 19 19.95 12.85 8.71
C ALA A 19 19.26 12.30 7.47
N ALA A 20 17.95 12.04 7.59
CA ALA A 20 16.94 12.06 6.51
C ALA A 20 15.69 11.29 6.96
N LEU A 21 14.88 11.91 7.82
CA LEU A 21 13.44 11.70 7.97
C LEU A 21 13.00 12.66 9.07
N GLY A 22 12.28 13.72 8.70
CA GLY A 22 11.62 14.60 9.66
C GLY A 22 10.49 13.85 10.35
N PHE A 23 10.85 12.99 11.31
CA PHE A 23 9.91 12.46 12.28
C PHE A 23 9.80 13.48 13.41
N LEU A 24 8.63 14.12 13.54
CA LEU A 24 8.11 14.39 14.87
C LEU A 24 8.03 13.02 15.55
N LEU A 25 8.95 12.75 16.49
CA LEU A 25 8.88 11.58 17.35
C LEU A 25 7.70 11.77 18.29
N PHE A 26 6.51 11.32 17.87
CA PHE A 26 5.40 11.13 18.76
C PHE A 26 5.60 9.80 19.50
N THR A 27 5.86 9.85 20.81
CA THR A 27 5.62 8.70 21.67
C THR A 27 4.15 8.71 22.06
N PHE A 28 3.28 8.15 21.21
CA PHE A 28 1.89 7.89 21.58
C PHE A 28 1.84 6.62 22.44
N SER A 29 1.41 6.74 23.69
CA SER A 29 0.74 5.62 24.36
C SER A 29 -0.56 5.32 23.61
N PRO A 30 -1.04 4.06 23.56
CA PRO A 30 -2.24 3.71 22.82
C PRO A 30 -3.46 4.45 23.40
N ALA A 31 -4.17 5.18 22.54
CA ALA A 31 -5.29 6.07 22.84
C ALA A 31 -6.24 5.56 23.95
N VAL A 32 -6.32 6.30 25.06
CA VAL A 32 -7.34 6.11 26.10
C VAL A 32 -8.25 7.34 26.08
N ALA A 33 -9.48 7.18 25.61
CA ALA A 33 -10.49 8.25 25.63
C ALA A 33 -10.67 8.85 27.04
N ASP A 34 -11.01 10.15 27.13
CA ASP A 34 -11.38 10.79 28.42
C ASP A 34 -12.47 9.94 29.12
N SER A 35 -12.46 9.89 30.46
CA SER A 35 -13.43 9.12 31.23
C SER A 35 -14.06 9.94 32.36
N LEU A 36 -15.38 9.87 32.46
CA LEU A 36 -16.20 10.44 33.53
C LEU A 36 -16.72 9.31 34.40
N LYS A 37 -16.37 9.28 35.69
CA LYS A 37 -17.02 8.40 36.67
C LYS A 37 -18.19 9.17 37.28
N LEU A 38 -19.40 8.63 37.18
CA LEU A 38 -20.61 9.21 37.74
C LEU A 38 -20.77 8.78 39.20
N LYS A 39 -21.47 9.58 40.00
CA LYS A 39 -21.79 9.24 41.41
C LYS A 39 -22.65 7.96 41.54
N SER A 40 -23.28 7.54 40.45
CA SER A 40 -23.98 6.25 40.34
C SER A 40 -23.03 5.05 40.22
N GLY A 41 -21.72 5.27 40.09
CA GLY A 41 -20.69 4.24 39.87
C GLY A 41 -20.44 3.91 38.39
N GLU A 42 -21.22 4.45 37.46
CA GLU A 42 -21.05 4.23 36.02
C GLU A 42 -19.88 5.05 35.46
N THR A 43 -19.13 4.51 34.48
CA THR A 43 -18.03 5.23 33.83
C THR A 43 -18.33 5.46 32.35
N VAL A 44 -18.38 6.73 31.95
CA VAL A 44 -18.62 7.16 30.57
C VAL A 44 -17.29 7.52 29.93
N THR A 45 -16.89 6.77 28.90
CA THR A 45 -15.63 6.99 28.16
C THR A 45 -15.91 7.58 26.78
N GLY A 46 -15.27 8.69 26.43
CA GLY A 46 -15.48 9.39 25.16
C GLY A 46 -14.63 10.64 25.05
N GLU A 47 -14.76 11.39 23.97
CA GLU A 47 -14.08 12.67 23.79
C GLU A 47 -14.93 13.79 24.39
N ILE A 48 -14.46 14.51 25.41
CA ILE A 48 -15.21 15.66 25.94
C ILE A 48 -15.15 16.81 24.91
N GLU A 49 -16.28 17.08 24.24
CA GLU A 49 -16.42 18.08 23.17
C GLU A 49 -16.66 19.50 23.71
N GLY A 50 -17.10 19.64 24.96
CA GLY A 50 -17.34 20.95 25.57
C GLY A 50 -17.88 20.89 26.99
N GLU A 51 -17.69 21.95 27.76
CA GLU A 51 -18.16 22.06 29.15
C GLU A 51 -18.72 23.45 29.43
N THR A 52 -19.83 23.49 30.14
CA THR A 52 -20.40 24.72 30.71
C THR A 52 -20.17 24.72 32.22
N GLY A 53 -20.64 25.76 32.92
CA GLY A 53 -20.65 25.79 34.38
C GLY A 53 -21.45 24.63 35.01
N THR A 54 -22.42 24.08 34.27
CA THR A 54 -23.38 23.08 34.77
C THR A 54 -23.22 21.71 34.14
N ASP A 55 -22.67 21.59 32.92
CA ASP A 55 -22.75 20.38 32.11
C ASP A 55 -21.43 20.01 31.42
N ILE A 56 -21.28 18.72 31.09
CA ILE A 56 -20.18 18.14 30.31
C ILE A 56 -20.74 17.44 29.08
N LYS A 57 -20.33 17.89 27.89
CA LYS A 57 -20.68 17.27 26.62
C LYS A 57 -19.59 16.28 26.22
N ILE A 58 -19.91 14.98 26.22
CA ILE A 58 -18.98 13.89 25.90
C ILE A 58 -19.45 13.08 24.70
N LYS A 59 -18.62 12.97 23.67
CA LYS A 59 -18.87 12.19 22.46
C LYS A 59 -18.36 10.78 22.62
N THR A 60 -19.30 9.85 22.62
CA THR A 60 -19.04 8.42 22.72
C THR A 60 -19.10 7.78 21.32
N LYS A 61 -18.82 6.48 21.20
CA LYS A 61 -18.92 5.73 19.93
C LYS A 61 -20.39 5.53 19.53
N GLY A 62 -21.04 6.60 19.06
CA GLY A 62 -22.37 6.56 18.48
C GLY A 62 -23.19 7.82 18.75
N ASN A 63 -23.05 8.43 19.94
CA ASN A 63 -23.85 9.56 20.38
C ASN A 63 -23.02 10.57 21.16
N THR A 64 -23.45 11.83 21.16
CA THR A 64 -22.96 12.85 22.10
C THR A 64 -23.90 12.93 23.29
N LEU A 65 -23.35 12.77 24.49
CA LEU A 65 -24.07 12.84 25.76
C LEU A 65 -23.81 14.18 26.43
N VAL A 66 -24.82 14.78 27.05
CA VAL A 66 -24.68 15.94 27.93
C VAL A 66 -24.93 15.45 29.34
N ILE A 67 -23.92 15.57 30.20
CA ILE A 67 -23.91 15.02 31.55
C ILE A 67 -23.82 16.18 32.54
N PRO A 68 -24.80 16.37 33.44
CA PRO A 68 -24.74 17.40 34.45
C PRO A 68 -23.54 17.18 35.38
N LYS A 69 -22.71 18.20 35.59
CA LYS A 69 -21.51 18.14 36.43
C LYS A 69 -21.82 17.68 37.86
N SER A 70 -23.00 18.00 38.37
CA SER A 70 -23.48 17.56 39.69
C SER A 70 -23.53 16.03 39.86
N THR A 71 -23.67 15.30 38.75
CA THR A 71 -23.74 13.83 38.69
C THR A 71 -22.38 13.15 38.53
N VAL A 72 -21.32 13.92 38.27
CA VAL A 72 -19.97 13.42 38.00
C VAL A 72 -19.19 13.39 39.32
N GLU A 73 -18.59 12.22 39.62
CA GLU A 73 -17.74 11.97 40.79
C GLU A 73 -16.27 12.24 40.46
N GLU A 74 -15.79 11.80 39.30
CA GLU A 74 -14.39 11.93 38.90
C GLU A 74 -14.26 12.15 37.38
N ILE A 75 -13.32 13.01 36.96
CA ILE A 75 -13.01 13.27 35.55
C ILE A 75 -11.53 12.96 35.30
N LYS A 76 -11.23 12.00 34.43
CA LYS A 76 -9.85 11.71 33.96
C LYS A 76 -9.70 12.13 32.51
N ARG A 77 -8.71 12.99 32.24
CA ARG A 77 -8.42 13.53 30.89
C ARG A 77 -7.04 13.11 30.41
N GLU A 78 -6.91 12.80 29.12
CA GLU A 78 -5.61 12.43 28.54
C GLU A 78 -4.73 13.68 28.31
N LEU A 79 -3.47 13.62 28.74
CA LEU A 79 -2.47 14.67 28.56
C LEU A 79 -1.50 14.27 27.46
N VAL A 80 -1.22 15.19 26.51
CA VAL A 80 -0.28 14.98 25.42
C VAL A 80 1.00 15.78 25.68
N GLU A 81 2.16 15.16 25.42
CA GLU A 81 3.46 15.83 25.39
C GLU A 81 3.90 16.02 23.93
N LEU A 82 4.02 17.26 23.50
CA LEU A 82 4.36 17.66 22.13
C LEU A 82 5.74 18.30 22.09
N ARG A 83 6.67 17.69 21.36
CA ARG A 83 8.04 18.19 21.19
C ARG A 83 8.24 18.74 19.78
N LEU A 84 8.49 20.03 19.67
CA LEU A 84 8.77 20.71 18.40
C LEU A 84 10.24 20.52 17.98
N HIS A 85 10.50 20.71 16.68
CA HIS A 85 11.83 20.54 16.07
C HIS A 85 12.90 21.52 16.60
N ASP A 86 12.46 22.61 17.22
CA ASP A 86 13.30 23.69 17.74
C ASP A 86 13.62 23.47 19.23
N GLY A 87 13.24 22.30 19.75
CA GLY A 87 13.48 21.88 21.12
C GLY A 87 12.38 22.29 22.10
N ARG A 88 11.38 23.07 21.69
CA ARG A 88 10.26 23.44 22.58
C ARG A 88 9.38 22.22 22.90
N ILE A 89 8.96 22.10 24.15
CA ILE A 89 8.09 21.02 24.64
C ILE A 89 6.84 21.63 25.25
N PHE A 90 5.68 21.19 24.78
CA PHE A 90 4.35 21.59 25.26
C PHE A 90 3.71 20.38 25.92
N LYS A 91 3.12 20.55 27.12
CA LYS A 91 2.39 19.49 27.82
C LYS A 91 1.01 19.98 28.17
N GLY A 92 -0.02 19.30 27.66
CA GLY A 92 -1.38 19.79 27.84
C GLY A 92 -2.42 18.96 27.09
N LYS A 93 -3.67 19.42 27.16
CA LYS A 93 -4.78 18.83 26.40
C LYS A 93 -4.88 19.50 25.03
N ILE A 94 -4.90 18.71 23.96
CA ILE A 94 -5.22 19.23 22.62
C ILE A 94 -6.71 19.54 22.60
N VAL A 95 -7.05 20.82 22.41
CA VAL A 95 -8.44 21.30 22.40
C VAL A 95 -8.93 21.61 20.98
N LYS A 96 -8.02 21.77 20.01
CA LYS A 96 -8.35 21.92 18.59
C LYS A 96 -7.16 21.53 17.71
N GLU A 97 -7.44 20.82 16.61
CA GLU A 97 -6.45 20.42 15.61
C GLU A 97 -6.86 20.89 14.21
N SER A 98 -5.91 21.49 13.48
CA SER A 98 -6.03 21.83 12.07
C SER A 98 -4.72 21.55 11.35
N LYS A 99 -4.70 21.73 10.02
CA LYS A 99 -3.49 21.57 9.20
C LYS A 99 -2.36 22.56 9.52
N GLU A 100 -2.68 23.66 10.18
CA GLU A 100 -1.79 24.81 10.36
C GLU A 100 -1.56 25.15 11.85
N SER A 101 -2.32 24.52 12.75
CA SER A 101 -2.21 24.82 14.17
C SER A 101 -2.74 23.69 15.05
N LEU A 102 -2.11 23.57 16.22
CA LEU A 102 -2.67 22.87 17.37
C LEU A 102 -2.96 23.91 18.44
N VAL A 103 -4.15 23.85 19.04
CA VAL A 103 -4.45 24.61 20.25
C VAL A 103 -4.27 23.65 21.41
N ILE A 104 -3.28 23.95 22.26
CA ILE A 104 -2.94 23.14 23.43
C ILE A 104 -3.28 23.97 24.66
N ARG A 105 -4.11 23.41 25.53
CA ARG A 105 -4.37 23.96 26.85
C ARG A 105 -3.34 23.38 27.82
N HIS A 106 -2.43 24.22 28.29
CA HIS A 106 -1.36 23.81 29.20
C HIS A 106 -1.91 23.34 30.55
N ILE A 107 -1.24 22.36 31.14
CA ILE A 107 -1.42 22.02 32.56
C ILE A 107 -0.06 22.18 33.21
N ARG A 108 0.12 23.19 34.08
CA ARG A 108 1.43 23.42 34.71
C ARG A 108 1.82 22.26 35.61
N LYS A 109 3.09 21.86 35.54
CA LYS A 109 3.76 21.06 36.57
C LYS A 109 3.99 21.96 37.80
N SER A 110 3.36 21.63 38.92
CA SER A 110 4.01 21.82 40.23
C SER A 110 3.49 20.77 41.21
N ALA A 111 4.45 19.97 41.69
CA ALA A 111 4.46 19.16 42.91
C ALA A 111 3.44 18.01 43.04
N TRP A 112 4.00 16.86 43.40
CA TRP A 112 3.27 15.68 43.84
C TRP A 112 2.66 15.92 45.24
N ALA A 113 1.59 15.18 45.53
CA ALA A 113 0.80 15.03 46.77
C ALA A 113 -0.42 15.98 46.95
N ASP A 114 -1.61 15.37 46.83
CA ASP A 114 -2.88 15.68 47.52
C ASP A 114 -3.51 17.08 47.46
N ILE A 115 -3.78 17.61 46.26
CA ILE A 115 -4.70 18.75 46.08
C ILE A 115 -5.88 18.34 45.15
N PRO A 116 -7.15 18.50 45.59
CA PRO A 116 -8.34 18.29 44.76
C PRO A 116 -8.34 19.14 43.48
N VAL A 117 -8.72 18.53 42.35
CA VAL A 117 -8.62 19.09 40.98
C VAL A 117 -9.42 20.39 40.79
N ASP A 118 -10.45 20.61 41.61
CA ASP A 118 -11.29 21.82 41.65
C ASP A 118 -10.59 23.05 42.23
N LYS A 119 -9.39 22.90 42.81
CA LYS A 119 -8.55 23.99 43.35
C LYS A 119 -7.26 24.23 42.56
N LEU A 120 -7.07 23.57 41.42
CA LEU A 120 -5.99 23.91 40.49
C LEU A 120 -6.28 25.28 39.88
N ASP A 121 -5.36 26.22 40.07
CA ASP A 121 -5.40 27.50 39.36
C ASP A 121 -5.06 27.24 37.88
N ILE A 122 -6.11 27.01 37.08
CA ILE A 122 -6.01 26.77 35.64
C ILE A 122 -5.81 28.12 34.98
N ASP A 123 -4.56 28.46 34.64
CA ASP A 123 -4.31 29.55 33.70
C ASP A 123 -4.92 29.18 32.35
N THR A 124 -6.03 29.81 31.98
CA THR A 124 -6.81 29.55 30.75
C THR A 124 -6.16 30.13 29.51
N ARG A 125 -4.83 30.28 29.51
CA ARG A 125 -4.08 30.69 28.32
C ARG A 125 -4.08 29.54 27.31
N GLU A 126 -4.97 29.67 26.34
CA GLU A 126 -4.92 28.88 25.11
C GLU A 126 -3.75 29.37 24.29
N GLU A 127 -2.74 28.51 24.11
CA GLU A 127 -1.64 28.82 23.21
C GLU A 127 -1.94 28.18 21.85
N LYS A 128 -2.19 29.04 20.86
CA LYS A 128 -2.25 28.62 19.47
C LYS A 128 -0.83 28.37 19.00
N VAL A 129 -0.43 27.11 18.94
CA VAL A 129 0.85 26.72 18.35
C VAL A 129 0.64 26.72 16.84
N GLU A 130 1.14 27.74 16.16
CA GLU A 130 1.22 27.75 14.70
C GLU A 130 2.33 26.80 14.25
N ILE A 131 1.91 25.56 14.03
CA ILE A 131 2.71 24.55 13.36
C ILE A 131 2.45 24.80 11.89
N GLY A 132 3.11 25.85 11.36
CA GLY A 132 3.10 26.06 9.92
C GLY A 132 3.43 24.74 9.19
N PRO A 133 2.94 24.54 7.96
CA PRO A 133 3.25 23.33 7.20
C PRO A 133 4.75 23.04 7.32
N PRO A 134 5.19 21.79 7.63
CA PRO A 134 6.61 21.52 7.77
C PRO A 134 7.31 22.07 6.52
N ASP A 135 8.50 22.68 6.64
CA ASP A 135 9.12 23.48 5.56
C ASP A 135 9.15 22.78 4.17
N ILE A 136 9.02 21.45 4.13
CA ILE A 136 8.76 20.63 2.93
C ILE A 136 7.45 20.96 2.16
N TRP A 137 6.50 21.67 2.77
CA TRP A 137 5.21 22.11 2.20
C TRP A 137 5.19 23.60 1.85
N LYS A 138 6.14 24.40 2.36
CA LYS A 138 6.34 25.75 1.84
C LYS A 138 6.87 25.59 0.41
N ARG A 139 6.17 26.18 -0.56
CA ARG A 139 6.62 26.25 -1.96
C ARG A 139 7.95 27.00 -2.03
N GLN A 140 9.06 26.30 -1.81
CA GLN A 140 10.33 26.70 -2.40
C GLN A 140 10.22 26.38 -3.88
N ALA A 141 10.30 27.39 -4.73
CA ALA A 141 10.43 27.19 -6.16
C ALA A 141 11.59 26.21 -6.39
N ARG A 142 11.28 25.00 -6.86
CA ARG A 142 12.29 23.97 -7.03
C ARG A 142 13.35 24.49 -8.00
N LYS A 143 14.60 24.55 -7.55
CA LYS A 143 15.72 24.86 -8.44
C LYS A 143 15.80 23.80 -9.54
N LEU A 144 15.67 24.22 -10.79
CA LEU A 144 15.79 23.32 -11.95
C LEU A 144 17.14 22.59 -11.92
N THR A 145 17.09 21.28 -12.12
CA THR A 145 18.30 20.46 -12.28
C THR A 145 19.07 20.88 -13.54
N LYS A 146 20.37 20.53 -13.63
CA LYS A 146 21.14 20.71 -14.87
C LYS A 146 20.48 20.02 -16.06
N PHE A 147 19.75 18.92 -15.83
CA PHE A 147 19.01 18.22 -16.86
C PHE A 147 17.80 19.04 -17.35
N GLU A 148 17.13 19.78 -16.48
CA GLU A 148 15.96 20.59 -16.87
C GLU A 148 16.31 21.92 -17.56
N LYS A 149 17.48 22.47 -17.27
CA LYS A 149 17.91 23.77 -17.84
C LYS A 149 17.99 23.73 -19.37
N GLY A 150 17.53 24.82 -19.99
CA GLY A 150 17.62 25.07 -21.44
C GLY A 150 16.77 24.14 -22.30
N VAL A 151 15.66 23.60 -21.77
CA VAL A 151 14.70 22.82 -22.54
C VAL A 151 13.45 23.64 -22.77
N GLU A 152 13.17 23.92 -24.04
CA GLU A 152 11.96 24.60 -24.48
C GLU A 152 11.03 23.59 -25.16
N PHE A 153 9.77 23.58 -24.72
CA PHE A 153 8.72 22.81 -25.37
C PHE A 153 8.17 23.59 -26.58
N PRO A 154 7.58 22.92 -27.58
CA PRO A 154 6.91 23.60 -28.67
C PRO A 154 5.81 24.52 -28.14
N GLU A 155 5.44 25.53 -28.92
CA GLU A 155 4.28 26.35 -28.59
C GLU A 155 2.98 25.63 -28.96
N ALA A 156 1.95 25.83 -28.15
CA ALA A 156 0.61 25.35 -28.48
C ALA A 156 -0.04 26.34 -29.45
N THR A 157 -0.12 25.98 -30.74
CA THR A 157 -0.64 26.82 -31.82
C THR A 157 -1.91 26.26 -32.48
N GLU A 158 -2.34 25.04 -32.12
CA GLU A 158 -3.52 24.36 -32.67
C GLU A 158 -4.42 23.85 -31.53
N ASN A 159 -5.72 23.69 -31.75
CA ASN A 159 -6.66 23.16 -30.76
C ASN A 159 -7.47 21.99 -31.32
N LEU A 160 -6.81 20.83 -31.47
CA LEU A 160 -7.43 19.60 -31.98
C LEU A 160 -8.26 18.88 -30.91
N SER A 161 -9.37 18.30 -31.31
CA SER A 161 -10.19 17.43 -30.46
C SER A 161 -9.47 16.13 -30.09
N GLN A 162 -9.93 15.48 -29.02
CA GLN A 162 -9.38 14.19 -28.59
C GLN A 162 -9.53 13.08 -29.65
N GLN A 163 -10.60 13.13 -30.46
CA GLN A 163 -10.81 12.18 -31.55
C GLN A 163 -9.78 12.40 -32.67
N GLU A 164 -9.53 13.66 -33.06
CA GLU A 164 -8.51 14.00 -34.05
C GLU A 164 -7.10 13.60 -33.58
N ILE A 165 -6.76 13.88 -32.32
CA ILE A 165 -5.49 13.46 -31.73
C ILE A 165 -5.36 11.92 -31.78
N MET A 166 -6.42 11.19 -31.44
CA MET A 166 -6.41 9.72 -31.50
C MET A 166 -6.24 9.21 -32.93
N GLN A 167 -6.88 9.85 -33.92
CA GLN A 167 -6.74 9.50 -35.33
C GLN A 167 -5.32 9.77 -35.83
N LEU A 168 -4.76 10.94 -35.54
CA LEU A 168 -3.39 11.31 -35.88
C LEU A 168 -2.38 10.32 -35.27
N ARG A 169 -2.58 9.91 -34.00
CA ARG A 169 -1.72 8.89 -33.37
C ARG A 169 -1.80 7.54 -34.08
N ARG A 170 -3.00 7.11 -34.51
CA ARG A 170 -3.17 5.85 -35.27
C ARG A 170 -2.43 5.91 -36.60
N GLN A 171 -2.61 7.02 -37.34
CA GLN A 171 -1.95 7.25 -38.62
C GLN A 171 -0.42 7.30 -38.46
N ALA A 172 0.08 8.06 -37.47
CA ALA A 172 1.51 8.14 -37.16
C ALA A 172 2.11 6.76 -36.83
N GLY A 173 1.42 5.98 -35.98
CA GLY A 173 1.86 4.63 -35.62
C GLY A 173 1.84 3.65 -36.78
N GLN A 174 0.91 3.80 -37.74
CA GLN A 174 0.88 3.00 -38.96
C GLN A 174 2.03 3.37 -39.90
N ALA A 175 2.25 4.67 -40.12
CA ALA A 175 3.37 5.17 -40.93
C ALA A 175 4.72 4.70 -40.36
N LEU A 176 4.89 4.73 -39.04
CA LEU A 176 6.09 4.24 -38.36
C LEU A 176 6.33 2.74 -38.65
N ARG A 177 5.29 1.89 -38.57
CA ARG A 177 5.39 0.46 -38.92
C ARG A 177 5.78 0.22 -40.37
N GLN A 178 5.36 1.11 -41.26
CA GLN A 178 5.70 1.10 -42.68
C GLN A 178 7.06 1.76 -42.98
N LYS A 179 7.77 2.24 -41.95
CA LYS A 179 9.02 3.03 -42.06
C LYS A 179 8.85 4.35 -42.84
N ASP A 180 7.62 4.84 -43.00
CA ASP A 180 7.34 6.19 -43.50
C ASP A 180 7.53 7.20 -42.36
N TYR A 181 8.80 7.48 -42.06
CA TYR A 181 9.20 8.38 -40.98
C TYR A 181 8.74 9.82 -41.22
N LYS A 182 8.64 10.26 -42.48
CA LYS A 182 8.26 11.64 -42.84
C LYS A 182 6.80 11.90 -42.49
N THR A 183 5.90 10.97 -42.83
CA THR A 183 4.48 11.08 -42.48
C THR A 183 4.27 10.94 -40.97
N ALA A 184 4.95 9.98 -40.33
CA ALA A 184 4.89 9.82 -38.88
C ALA A 184 5.34 11.09 -38.13
N GLU A 185 6.49 11.66 -38.52
CA GLU A 185 7.03 12.91 -37.97
C GLU A 185 6.03 14.06 -38.10
N LYS A 186 5.42 14.24 -39.28
CA LYS A 186 4.41 15.28 -39.54
C LYS A 186 3.22 15.16 -38.57
N HIS A 187 2.69 13.95 -38.38
CA HIS A 187 1.54 13.74 -37.50
C HIS A 187 1.89 13.98 -36.03
N TYR A 188 3.07 13.54 -35.55
CA TYR A 188 3.49 13.79 -34.18
C TYR A 188 3.72 15.28 -33.91
N HIS A 189 4.35 16.03 -34.82
CA HIS A 189 4.48 17.48 -34.67
C HIS A 189 3.12 18.17 -34.63
N LYS A 190 2.16 17.72 -35.45
CA LYS A 190 0.80 18.27 -35.42
C LYS A 190 0.14 18.05 -34.06
N ILE A 191 0.31 16.88 -33.45
CA ILE A 191 -0.17 16.63 -32.07
C ILE A 191 0.53 17.57 -31.06
N LEU A 192 1.84 17.80 -31.20
CA LEU A 192 2.59 18.68 -30.30
C LEU A 192 2.19 20.16 -30.41
N LYS A 193 1.66 20.59 -31.56
CA LYS A 193 1.07 21.94 -31.69
C LYS A 193 -0.22 22.11 -30.89
N THR A 194 -0.89 21.03 -30.48
CA THR A 194 -2.03 21.09 -29.55
C THR A 194 -1.63 20.75 -28.13
N ASN A 195 -0.77 19.75 -27.96
CA ASN A 195 -0.28 19.35 -26.65
C ASN A 195 1.26 19.28 -26.68
N PRO A 196 1.97 20.39 -26.42
CA PRO A 196 3.43 20.43 -26.47
C PRO A 196 4.17 19.45 -25.57
N LYS A 197 3.50 18.98 -24.50
CA LYS A 197 4.02 18.02 -23.53
C LYS A 197 3.45 16.62 -23.75
N ASP A 198 2.97 16.32 -24.96
CA ASP A 198 2.49 14.98 -25.29
C ASP A 198 3.64 13.97 -25.24
N VAL A 199 3.71 13.25 -24.12
CA VAL A 199 4.83 12.36 -23.78
C VAL A 199 5.08 11.32 -24.88
N ASN A 200 4.01 10.73 -25.41
CA ASN A 200 4.09 9.71 -26.46
C ASN A 200 4.62 10.29 -27.77
N SER A 201 4.15 11.47 -28.18
CA SER A 201 4.61 12.11 -29.43
C SER A 201 6.07 12.55 -29.32
N LEU A 202 6.48 13.11 -28.18
CA LEU A 202 7.88 13.46 -27.92
C LEU A 202 8.80 12.22 -27.98
N TYR A 203 8.39 11.12 -27.35
CA TYR A 203 9.17 9.88 -27.34
C TYR A 203 9.28 9.27 -28.74
N ASN A 204 8.17 9.16 -29.47
CA ASN A 204 8.18 8.59 -30.83
C ASN A 204 8.98 9.45 -31.81
N LEU A 205 8.99 10.78 -31.67
CA LEU A 205 9.89 11.65 -32.43
C LEU A 205 11.36 11.36 -32.12
N ALA A 206 11.70 11.10 -30.85
CA ALA A 206 13.05 10.67 -30.49
C ALA A 206 13.43 9.35 -31.18
N CYS A 207 12.52 8.39 -31.24
CA CYS A 207 12.68 7.12 -31.96
C CYS A 207 12.90 7.34 -33.46
N ILE A 208 12.05 8.14 -34.11
CA ILE A 208 12.17 8.50 -35.54
C ILE A 208 13.54 9.14 -35.82
N TYR A 209 13.96 10.11 -35.01
CA TYR A 209 15.25 10.78 -35.20
C TYR A 209 16.44 9.88 -34.89
N SER A 210 16.29 8.92 -33.97
CA SER A 210 17.29 7.90 -33.71
C SER A 210 17.46 6.98 -34.93
N LEU A 211 16.37 6.43 -35.46
CA LEU A 211 16.35 5.57 -36.65
C LEU A 211 16.90 6.27 -37.90
N THR A 212 16.59 7.55 -38.08
CA THR A 212 17.08 8.38 -39.18
C THR A 212 18.46 9.00 -38.92
N LYS A 213 19.14 8.61 -37.83
CA LYS A 213 20.48 9.07 -37.43
C LYS A 213 20.61 10.59 -37.23
N LYS A 214 19.50 11.31 -37.04
CA LYS A 214 19.45 12.74 -36.68
C LYS A 214 19.67 12.89 -35.17
N PHE A 215 20.88 12.57 -34.69
CA PHE A 215 21.13 12.37 -33.26
C PHE A 215 20.89 13.61 -32.39
N LYS A 216 21.20 14.83 -32.86
CA LYS A 216 20.93 16.04 -32.06
C LYS A 216 19.43 16.21 -31.77
N GLN A 217 18.59 15.95 -32.77
CA GLN A 217 17.15 15.97 -32.64
C GLN A 217 16.65 14.81 -31.77
N ALA A 218 17.19 13.60 -31.95
CA ALA A 218 16.85 12.46 -31.11
C ALA A 218 17.13 12.74 -29.63
N GLU A 219 18.29 13.30 -29.30
CA GLU A 219 18.67 13.67 -27.93
C GLU A 219 17.74 14.76 -27.38
N LYS A 220 17.42 15.80 -28.19
CA LYS A 220 16.46 16.85 -27.82
C LYS A 220 15.09 16.27 -27.46
N TYR A 221 14.49 15.50 -28.35
CA TYR A 221 13.15 14.94 -28.15
C TYR A 221 13.11 13.88 -27.05
N LEU A 222 14.17 13.08 -26.88
CA LEU A 222 14.27 12.15 -25.77
C LEU A 222 14.31 12.90 -24.44
N LYS A 223 15.13 13.97 -24.34
CA LYS A 223 15.19 14.86 -23.18
C LYS A 223 13.81 15.43 -22.84
N MET A 224 13.12 15.97 -23.84
CA MET A 224 11.79 16.55 -23.69
C MET A 224 10.76 15.51 -23.25
N SER A 225 10.80 14.29 -23.80
CA SER A 225 9.88 13.22 -23.40
C SER A 225 10.03 12.87 -21.91
N ILE A 226 11.27 12.75 -21.42
CA ILE A 226 11.57 12.51 -20.00
C ILE A 226 11.08 13.69 -19.15
N LEU A 227 11.29 14.91 -19.64
CA LEU A 227 10.80 16.14 -18.99
C LEU A 227 9.29 16.36 -19.08
N ALA A 228 8.60 15.65 -19.97
CA ALA A 228 7.15 15.62 -20.06
C ALA A 228 6.55 14.49 -19.20
N GLY A 229 7.34 13.48 -18.83
CA GLY A 229 6.90 12.39 -17.93
C GLY A 229 7.26 10.97 -18.38
N TRP A 230 8.04 10.81 -19.46
CA TRP A 230 8.53 9.50 -19.88
C TRP A 230 9.61 9.00 -18.92
N ILE A 231 9.23 8.13 -17.97
CA ILE A 231 10.13 7.61 -16.93
C ILE A 231 10.27 6.07 -16.95
N ASP A 232 9.78 5.43 -18.01
CA ASP A 232 9.97 4.01 -18.26
C ASP A 232 11.33 3.76 -18.94
N PHE A 233 12.39 3.81 -18.12
CA PHE A 233 13.76 3.52 -18.57
C PHE A 233 13.92 2.07 -19.03
N GLY A 234 13.14 1.15 -18.47
CA GLY A 234 13.15 -0.26 -18.89
C GLY A 234 12.66 -0.43 -20.32
N HIS A 235 11.64 0.33 -20.74
CA HIS A 235 11.24 0.41 -22.15
C HIS A 235 12.35 1.00 -23.00
N MET A 236 12.91 2.16 -22.60
CA MET A 236 13.98 2.84 -23.35
C MET A 236 15.17 1.93 -23.64
N GLU A 237 15.60 1.12 -22.67
CA GLU A 237 16.75 0.22 -22.77
C GLU A 237 16.52 -0.93 -23.76
N ARG A 238 15.26 -1.26 -24.07
CA ARG A 238 14.90 -2.43 -24.88
C ARG A 238 14.22 -2.07 -26.19
N ASP A 239 13.85 -0.81 -26.36
CA ASP A 239 13.25 -0.27 -27.57
C ASP A 239 14.28 -0.21 -28.72
N PRO A 240 14.16 -1.08 -29.75
CA PRO A 240 15.14 -1.16 -30.83
C PRO A 240 15.26 0.15 -31.62
N ASP A 241 14.23 1.00 -31.60
CA ASP A 241 14.26 2.29 -32.32
C ASP A 241 15.31 3.24 -31.74
N LEU A 242 15.70 3.02 -30.47
CA LEU A 242 16.77 3.75 -29.80
C LEU A 242 18.14 3.09 -29.92
N ASP A 243 18.29 1.94 -30.59
CA ASP A 243 19.59 1.24 -30.78
C ASP A 243 20.70 2.18 -31.29
N PRO A 244 20.47 3.03 -32.33
CA PRO A 244 21.46 4.00 -32.78
C PRO A 244 21.91 4.99 -31.70
N LEU A 245 21.00 5.35 -30.78
CA LEU A 245 21.25 6.32 -29.73
C LEU A 245 21.95 5.72 -28.50
N ARG A 246 21.81 4.41 -28.24
CA ARG A 246 22.32 3.74 -27.02
C ARG A 246 23.82 3.87 -26.81
N LYS A 247 24.60 3.92 -27.89
CA LYS A 247 26.07 4.04 -27.82
C LYS A 247 26.53 5.45 -27.44
N ARG A 248 25.67 6.46 -27.58
CA ARG A 248 25.99 7.88 -27.40
C ARG A 248 26.15 8.24 -25.92
N LYS A 249 27.04 9.20 -25.64
CA LYS A 249 27.32 9.70 -24.28
C LYS A 249 26.06 10.23 -23.59
N PHE A 250 25.19 10.94 -24.33
CA PHE A 250 23.94 11.47 -23.82
C PHE A 250 23.02 10.37 -23.24
N TYR A 251 22.78 9.31 -24.01
CA TYR A 251 21.92 8.21 -23.60
C TYR A 251 22.49 7.48 -22.37
N LYS A 252 23.80 7.18 -22.37
CA LYS A 252 24.48 6.60 -21.21
C LYS A 252 24.37 7.49 -19.96
N ASN A 253 24.45 8.81 -20.12
CA ASN A 253 24.30 9.76 -19.01
C ASN A 253 22.86 9.82 -18.48
N ILE A 254 21.84 9.66 -19.33
CA ILE A 254 20.45 9.53 -18.90
C ILE A 254 20.29 8.30 -18.00
N LEU A 255 20.79 7.14 -18.44
CA LEU A 255 20.65 5.90 -17.67
C LEU A 255 21.39 5.95 -16.33
N LYS A 256 22.56 6.62 -16.27
CA LYS A 256 23.27 6.87 -15.01
C LYS A 256 22.46 7.74 -14.03
N GLN A 257 21.57 8.59 -14.53
CA GLN A 257 20.71 9.48 -13.74
C GLN A 257 19.29 8.92 -13.55
N ARG A 258 19.04 7.66 -13.90
CA ARG A 258 17.69 7.07 -13.92
C ARG A 258 16.90 7.32 -12.63
N ASP A 259 17.49 7.09 -11.47
CA ASP A 259 16.77 7.15 -10.20
C ASP A 259 16.43 8.61 -9.84
N GLN A 260 17.32 9.55 -10.14
CA GLN A 260 17.07 10.99 -10.02
C GLN A 260 15.96 11.45 -10.98
N LEU A 261 15.97 10.98 -12.23
CA LEU A 261 14.97 11.33 -13.23
C LEU A 261 13.60 10.72 -12.93
N GLN A 262 13.56 9.51 -12.37
CA GLN A 262 12.33 8.88 -11.89
C GLN A 262 11.76 9.62 -10.69
N ARG A 263 12.62 10.05 -9.75
CA ARG A 263 12.19 10.88 -8.62
C ARG A 263 11.63 12.23 -9.07
N LEU A 264 12.27 12.85 -10.06
CA LEU A 264 11.77 14.04 -10.74
C LEU A 264 10.40 13.81 -11.40
N GLY A 265 10.18 12.64 -12.00
CA GLY A 265 8.87 12.23 -12.49
C GLY A 265 7.82 12.12 -11.38
N ALA A 266 8.19 11.54 -10.24
CA ALA A 266 7.31 11.43 -9.06
C ALA A 266 6.89 12.81 -8.51
N ASP A 267 7.78 13.81 -8.50
CA ASP A 267 7.41 15.19 -8.12
C ASP A 267 6.29 15.75 -9.01
N ARG A 268 6.37 15.53 -10.33
CA ARG A 268 5.33 16.01 -11.25
C ARG A 268 4.00 15.27 -11.07
N VAL A 269 4.07 13.99 -10.72
CA VAL A 269 2.87 13.23 -10.34
C VAL A 269 2.25 13.83 -9.09
N LEU A 270 3.03 14.18 -8.07
CA LEU A 270 2.53 14.88 -6.88
C LEU A 270 1.88 16.22 -7.22
N GLU A 271 2.52 17.05 -8.07
CA GLU A 271 1.95 18.32 -8.53
C GLU A 271 0.60 18.12 -9.23
N ARG A 272 0.50 17.11 -10.10
CA ARG A 272 -0.76 16.75 -10.77
C ARG A 272 -1.82 16.31 -9.76
N LEU A 273 -1.46 15.45 -8.82
CA LEU A 273 -2.38 14.97 -7.79
C LEU A 273 -2.90 16.13 -6.93
N ARG A 274 -2.02 17.08 -6.53
CA ARG A 274 -2.42 18.30 -5.82
C ARG A 274 -3.42 19.14 -6.60
N LYS A 275 -3.21 19.30 -7.92
CA LYS A 275 -4.15 20.00 -8.79
C LYS A 275 -5.49 19.26 -8.92
N GLU A 276 -5.46 17.93 -8.92
CA GLU A 276 -6.63 17.09 -9.16
C GLU A 276 -7.51 16.90 -7.90
N TYR A 277 -6.89 16.65 -6.75
CA TYR A 277 -7.56 16.29 -5.50
C TYR A 277 -7.56 17.44 -4.47
N GLY A 278 -6.81 18.51 -4.71
CA GLY A 278 -6.76 19.70 -3.87
C GLY A 278 -5.93 19.53 -2.60
N GLU A 279 -5.89 20.59 -1.79
CA GLU A 279 -5.11 20.61 -0.55
C GLU A 279 -5.74 19.76 0.57
N ASP A 280 -6.98 19.28 0.40
CA ASP A 280 -7.67 18.39 1.34
C ASP A 280 -7.08 16.99 1.44
N TYR A 281 -6.25 16.62 0.48
CA TYR A 281 -5.53 15.37 0.48
C TYR A 281 -4.14 15.54 1.09
N THR A 282 -3.71 14.53 1.82
CA THR A 282 -2.33 14.31 2.23
C THR A 282 -1.60 13.56 1.14
N TYR A 283 -0.37 14.00 0.85
CA TYR A 283 0.49 13.41 -0.17
C TYR A 283 1.83 13.00 0.41
N GLU A 284 2.26 11.76 0.17
CA GLU A 284 3.54 11.24 0.68
C GLU A 284 4.24 10.34 -0.33
N ILE A 285 5.56 10.20 -0.20
CA ILE A 285 6.37 9.29 -1.02
C ILE A 285 7.09 8.28 -0.12
N ASP A 286 6.99 6.99 -0.48
CA ASP A 286 7.93 5.95 -0.03
C ASP A 286 9.02 5.80 -1.10
N GLU A 287 10.17 6.43 -0.86
CA GLU A 287 11.35 6.37 -1.74
C GLU A 287 11.88 4.95 -1.91
N LYS A 288 11.84 4.15 -0.83
CA LYS A 288 12.42 2.80 -0.79
C LYS A 288 11.65 1.85 -1.69
N ARG A 289 10.33 1.98 -1.75
CA ARG A 289 9.43 1.10 -2.52
C ARG A 289 8.86 1.76 -3.78
N LYS A 290 9.26 3.00 -4.05
CA LYS A 290 8.75 3.83 -5.14
C LYS A 290 7.22 3.92 -5.13
N LEU A 291 6.64 4.27 -3.98
CA LEU A 291 5.19 4.47 -3.85
C LEU A 291 4.87 5.94 -3.63
N ILE A 292 3.80 6.42 -4.26
CA ILE A 292 3.24 7.76 -4.04
C ILE A 292 1.86 7.58 -3.43
N PHE A 293 1.57 8.24 -2.32
CA PHE A 293 0.30 8.17 -1.62
C PHE A 293 -0.48 9.48 -1.78
N ALA A 294 -1.79 9.37 -1.99
CA ALA A 294 -2.72 10.49 -1.93
C ALA A 294 -4.00 10.06 -1.18
N THR A 295 -4.37 10.75 -0.10
CA THR A 295 -5.56 10.42 0.69
C THR A 295 -6.07 11.61 1.50
N ASN A 296 -7.38 11.82 1.57
CA ASN A 296 -8.02 12.74 2.52
C ASN A 296 -8.57 12.01 3.77
N ARG A 297 -8.05 10.80 4.05
CA ARG A 297 -8.36 10.07 5.29
C ARG A 297 -7.39 10.48 6.40
N SER A 298 -7.65 10.05 7.63
CA SER A 298 -6.83 10.40 8.79
C SER A 298 -5.37 9.95 8.63
N MET A 299 -4.44 10.67 9.29
CA MET A 299 -3.02 10.33 9.30
C MET A 299 -2.75 8.92 9.87
N GLU A 300 -3.53 8.49 10.86
CA GLU A 300 -3.50 7.11 11.38
C GLU A 300 -3.80 6.09 10.27
N MET A 301 -4.80 6.37 9.42
CA MET A 301 -5.16 5.47 8.34
C MET A 301 -4.09 5.43 7.25
N LEU A 302 -3.49 6.58 6.93
CA LEU A 302 -2.36 6.67 6.02
C LEU A 302 -1.16 5.85 6.54
N ALA A 303 -0.80 6.01 7.81
CA ALA A 303 0.28 5.25 8.44
C ALA A 303 0.02 3.73 8.40
N ARG A 304 -1.21 3.30 8.74
CA ARG A 304 -1.62 1.88 8.65
C ARG A 304 -1.57 1.35 7.23
N MET A 305 -2.01 2.14 6.25
CA MET A 305 -1.96 1.75 4.83
C MET A 305 -0.52 1.59 4.36
N LYS A 306 0.36 2.55 4.69
CA LYS A 306 1.78 2.50 4.33
C LYS A 306 2.46 1.27 4.92
N ASP A 307 2.27 1.02 6.22
CA ASP A 307 2.81 -0.17 6.88
C ASP A 307 2.32 -1.47 6.23
N HIS A 308 1.01 -1.57 6.02
CA HIS A 308 0.39 -2.73 5.39
C HIS A 308 0.95 -3.00 3.99
N LEU A 309 0.96 -1.99 3.12
CA LEU A 309 1.45 -2.15 1.75
C LEU A 309 2.97 -2.36 1.69
N ALA A 310 3.73 -1.81 2.63
CA ALA A 310 5.15 -2.07 2.76
C ALA A 310 5.42 -3.56 3.07
N ARG A 311 4.72 -4.12 4.08
CA ARG A 311 4.83 -5.55 4.43
C ARG A 311 4.32 -6.45 3.30
N PHE A 312 3.21 -6.09 2.67
CA PHE A 312 2.63 -6.82 1.55
C PHE A 312 3.58 -6.85 0.34
N ALA A 313 4.16 -5.72 -0.04
CA ALA A 313 5.11 -5.63 -1.15
C ALA A 313 6.39 -6.44 -0.88
N ASP A 314 6.95 -6.31 0.33
CA ASP A 314 8.16 -7.05 0.71
C ASP A 314 7.92 -8.57 0.68
N ALA A 315 6.75 -9.03 1.12
CA ALA A 315 6.35 -10.43 1.06
C ALA A 315 6.09 -10.89 -0.38
N GLN A 316 5.40 -10.10 -1.20
CA GLN A 316 5.19 -10.39 -2.63
C GLN A 316 6.51 -10.55 -3.37
N TRP A 317 7.49 -9.67 -3.15
CA TRP A 317 8.80 -9.77 -3.79
C TRP A 317 9.64 -10.94 -3.28
N ARG A 318 9.45 -11.32 -2.02
CA ARG A 318 10.11 -12.50 -1.47
C ARG A 318 9.57 -13.77 -2.13
N ASP A 319 8.25 -13.87 -2.25
CA ASP A 319 7.58 -15.15 -2.51
C ASP A 319 7.19 -15.37 -3.98
N ASN A 320 6.81 -14.30 -4.69
CA ASN A 320 6.13 -14.43 -5.98
C ASN A 320 6.82 -13.66 -7.10
N PHE A 321 7.22 -12.41 -6.87
CA PHE A 321 7.69 -11.50 -7.92
C PHE A 321 9.19 -11.21 -7.79
N LYS A 322 9.97 -11.56 -8.81
CA LYS A 322 11.43 -11.39 -8.78
C LYS A 322 11.86 -9.93 -8.94
N HIS A 323 11.17 -9.18 -9.79
CA HIS A 323 11.55 -7.81 -10.12
C HIS A 323 10.68 -6.80 -9.37
N LYS A 324 11.33 -5.79 -8.81
CA LYS A 324 10.66 -4.66 -8.15
C LYS A 324 10.29 -3.58 -9.18
N PRO A 325 9.30 -2.72 -8.89
CA PRO A 325 9.00 -1.57 -9.71
C PRO A 325 10.24 -0.72 -9.96
N THR A 326 10.54 -0.48 -11.23
CA THR A 326 11.56 0.51 -11.59
C THR A 326 10.98 1.91 -11.52
N TYR A 327 9.67 2.08 -11.68
CA TYR A 327 8.92 3.34 -11.64
C TYR A 327 8.14 3.52 -10.33
N TYR A 328 7.60 4.72 -10.13
CA TYR A 328 6.71 5.01 -9.01
C TYR A 328 5.28 4.54 -9.28
N ILE A 329 4.68 3.84 -8.31
CA ILE A 329 3.27 3.46 -8.31
C ILE A 329 2.50 4.46 -7.45
N THR A 330 1.49 5.09 -8.02
CA THR A 330 0.59 5.99 -7.29
C THR A 330 -0.57 5.23 -6.67
N ILE A 331 -0.85 5.48 -5.39
CA ILE A 331 -1.92 4.89 -4.60
C ILE A 331 -2.80 6.03 -4.10
N VAL A 332 -4.02 6.10 -4.63
CA VAL A 332 -5.05 7.05 -4.18
C VAL A 332 -6.08 6.28 -3.36
N CYS A 333 -6.17 6.61 -2.07
CA CYS A 333 -7.16 6.02 -1.16
C CYS A 333 -8.06 7.13 -0.60
N PRO A 334 -9.06 7.60 -1.37
CA PRO A 334 -9.92 8.69 -0.95
C PRO A 334 -10.92 8.24 0.15
N SER A 335 -11.60 9.21 0.77
CA SER A 335 -12.78 8.94 1.59
C SER A 335 -13.87 8.24 0.77
N GLN A 336 -14.81 7.56 1.42
CA GLN A 336 -15.89 6.86 0.71
C GLN A 336 -16.74 7.81 -0.15
N GLN A 337 -16.97 9.04 0.33
CA GLN A 337 -17.72 10.05 -0.39
C GLN A 337 -17.00 10.48 -1.67
N ASP A 338 -15.70 10.75 -1.58
CA ASP A 338 -14.90 11.12 -2.75
C ASP A 338 -14.72 9.94 -3.71
N PHE A 339 -14.55 8.73 -3.19
CA PHE A 339 -14.45 7.54 -4.02
C PHE A 339 -15.67 7.37 -4.93
N VAL A 340 -16.88 7.60 -4.40
CA VAL A 340 -18.12 7.55 -5.20
C VAL A 340 -18.08 8.57 -6.35
N LYS A 341 -17.66 9.81 -6.08
CA LYS A 341 -17.54 10.86 -7.11
C LYS A 341 -16.50 10.50 -8.17
N ILE A 342 -15.33 10.03 -7.75
CA ILE A 342 -14.25 9.63 -8.66
C ILE A 342 -14.71 8.46 -9.54
N ARG A 343 -15.37 7.46 -8.95
CA ARG A 343 -15.92 6.31 -9.67
C ARG A 343 -16.94 6.71 -10.73
N GLN A 344 -17.87 7.63 -10.39
CA GLN A 344 -18.86 8.17 -11.34
C GLN A 344 -18.18 8.93 -12.49
N ARG A 345 -17.21 9.80 -12.18
CA ARG A 345 -16.44 10.53 -13.20
C ARG A 345 -15.71 9.60 -14.17
N ASN A 346 -15.24 8.45 -13.68
CA ASN A 346 -14.58 7.41 -14.48
C ASN A 346 -15.55 6.41 -15.12
N ARG A 347 -16.88 6.61 -14.99
CA ARG A 347 -17.93 5.74 -15.56
C ARG A 347 -17.80 4.27 -15.14
N LEU A 348 -17.33 4.03 -13.92
CA LEU A 348 -17.17 2.69 -13.36
C LEU A 348 -18.48 2.23 -12.69
N PRO A 349 -18.77 0.91 -12.68
CA PRO A 349 -20.00 0.37 -12.11
C PRO A 349 -20.03 0.55 -10.59
N ALA A 350 -21.23 0.60 -10.00
CA ALA A 350 -21.42 0.91 -8.59
C ALA A 350 -20.75 -0.09 -7.61
N ASN A 351 -20.50 -1.32 -8.06
CA ASN A 351 -19.82 -2.37 -7.29
C ASN A 351 -18.29 -2.35 -7.43
N ALA A 352 -17.71 -1.46 -8.24
CA ALA A 352 -16.26 -1.31 -8.32
C ALA A 352 -15.72 -0.72 -7.01
N GLY A 353 -14.90 -1.51 -6.30
CA GLY A 353 -14.24 -1.08 -5.05
C GLY A 353 -12.87 -0.42 -5.27
N GLY A 354 -12.27 -0.61 -6.45
CA GLY A 354 -10.99 -0.04 -6.83
C GLY A 354 -10.60 -0.51 -8.24
N TRP A 355 -9.52 0.05 -8.77
CA TRP A 355 -8.90 -0.37 -10.02
C TRP A 355 -7.43 0.05 -10.08
N TYR A 356 -6.61 -0.73 -10.77
CA TYR A 356 -5.27 -0.37 -11.19
C TYR A 356 -5.23 -0.04 -12.68
N ASN A 357 -4.64 1.10 -13.03
CA ASN A 357 -4.34 1.48 -14.41
C ASN A 357 -2.83 1.39 -14.65
N ASN A 358 -2.40 0.35 -15.36
CA ASN A 358 -0.99 0.14 -15.71
C ASN A 358 -0.43 1.18 -16.70
N GLY A 359 -1.26 1.90 -17.46
CA GLY A 359 -0.78 2.96 -18.34
C GLY A 359 -0.36 4.22 -17.57
N GLN A 360 -1.10 4.53 -16.51
CA GLN A 360 -0.85 5.69 -15.64
C GLN A 360 -0.07 5.35 -14.37
N LYS A 361 0.19 4.05 -14.12
CA LYS A 361 0.79 3.50 -12.90
C LYS A 361 0.04 3.96 -11.63
N ILE A 362 -1.27 4.10 -11.72
CA ILE A 362 -2.13 4.60 -10.64
C ILE A 362 -3.14 3.53 -10.21
N LEU A 363 -3.22 3.35 -8.91
CA LEU A 363 -4.23 2.55 -8.21
C LEU A 363 -5.16 3.52 -7.50
N ILE A 364 -6.46 3.34 -7.67
CA ILE A 364 -7.48 4.09 -6.92
C ILE A 364 -8.40 3.09 -6.21
N CYS A 365 -8.54 3.22 -4.89
CA CYS A 365 -9.36 2.29 -4.10
C CYS A 365 -10.06 2.99 -2.93
N GLY A 366 -11.36 2.75 -2.76
CA GLY A 366 -12.19 3.41 -1.75
C GLY A 366 -12.03 2.87 -0.33
N ASN A 367 -11.34 1.75 -0.16
CA ASN A 367 -11.14 1.13 1.14
C ASN A 367 -9.73 0.55 1.30
N ILE A 368 -9.38 0.21 2.54
CA ILE A 368 -8.17 -0.54 2.86
C ILE A 368 -8.64 -1.95 3.22
N GLY A 369 -8.04 -2.94 2.58
CA GLY A 369 -8.45 -4.34 2.69
C GLY A 369 -8.26 -5.09 1.38
N GLY A 370 -9.02 -6.17 1.19
CA GLY A 370 -8.79 -7.12 0.09
C GLY A 370 -8.82 -6.49 -1.31
N THR A 371 -9.62 -5.45 -1.54
CA THR A 371 -9.63 -4.74 -2.84
C THR A 371 -8.33 -4.01 -3.08
N LEU A 372 -7.80 -3.31 -2.07
CA LEU A 372 -6.51 -2.64 -2.18
C LEU A 372 -5.39 -3.66 -2.45
N ASP A 373 -5.41 -4.80 -1.75
CA ASP A 373 -4.42 -5.87 -1.95
C ASP A 373 -4.50 -6.50 -3.35
N HIS A 374 -5.72 -6.65 -3.86
CA HIS A 374 -5.98 -7.16 -5.21
C HIS A 374 -5.36 -6.22 -6.26
N GLU A 375 -5.73 -4.93 -6.23
CA GLU A 375 -5.21 -3.95 -7.19
C GLU A 375 -3.70 -3.71 -7.03
N PHE A 376 -3.19 -3.79 -5.81
CA PHE A 376 -1.76 -3.64 -5.57
C PHE A 376 -0.97 -4.87 -6.03
N THR A 377 -1.56 -6.07 -5.95
CA THR A 377 -0.99 -7.27 -6.58
C THR A 377 -0.86 -7.09 -8.08
N HIS A 378 -1.88 -6.53 -8.76
CA HIS A 378 -1.76 -6.18 -10.19
C HIS A 378 -0.58 -5.22 -10.41
N ALA A 379 -0.46 -4.15 -9.62
CA ALA A 379 0.61 -3.18 -9.78
C ALA A 379 2.02 -3.80 -9.66
N LEU A 380 2.22 -4.68 -8.68
CA LEU A 380 3.49 -5.40 -8.49
C LEU A 380 3.73 -6.46 -9.56
N HIS A 381 2.68 -7.14 -10.02
CA HIS A 381 2.75 -8.12 -11.09
C HIS A 381 3.15 -7.46 -12.41
N TYR A 382 2.57 -6.31 -12.77
CA TYR A 382 2.97 -5.54 -13.94
C TYR A 382 4.44 -5.10 -13.89
N ALA A 383 4.91 -4.65 -12.73
CA ALA A 383 6.32 -4.34 -12.54
C ALA A 383 7.23 -5.56 -12.78
N ASP A 384 6.81 -6.74 -12.31
CA ASP A 384 7.56 -7.96 -12.52
C ASP A 384 7.58 -8.42 -14.00
N MET A 385 6.44 -8.34 -14.68
CA MET A 385 6.34 -8.60 -16.13
C MET A 385 7.29 -7.70 -16.93
N GLU A 386 7.32 -6.40 -16.59
CA GLU A 386 8.24 -5.45 -17.20
C GLU A 386 9.70 -5.76 -16.88
N GLY A 387 10.01 -6.37 -15.74
CA GLY A 387 11.36 -6.83 -15.39
C GLY A 387 11.83 -8.02 -16.22
N HIS A 388 10.93 -8.95 -16.56
CA HIS A 388 11.27 -10.14 -17.34
C HIS A 388 11.65 -9.84 -18.79
N ARG A 389 10.75 -9.23 -19.58
CA ARG A 389 11.00 -8.89 -20.99
C ARG A 389 9.90 -7.96 -21.55
N PRO A 390 10.18 -7.21 -22.63
CA PRO A 390 9.16 -6.43 -23.30
C PRO A 390 8.03 -7.32 -23.83
N ARG A 391 6.79 -6.83 -23.74
CA ARG A 391 5.58 -7.45 -24.34
C ARG A 391 5.19 -8.83 -23.77
N GLN A 392 5.64 -9.20 -22.58
CA GLN A 392 5.14 -10.38 -21.87
C GLN A 392 3.79 -10.06 -21.19
N GLN A 393 2.73 -9.99 -21.97
CA GLN A 393 1.36 -9.84 -21.46
C GLN A 393 0.82 -11.19 -21.00
N HIS A 394 0.53 -11.33 -19.71
CA HIS A 394 0.05 -12.59 -19.13
C HIS A 394 -1.44 -12.82 -19.46
N PRO A 395 -1.88 -14.08 -19.62
CA PRO A 395 -3.28 -14.39 -19.83
C PRO A 395 -4.09 -14.06 -18.58
N ILE A 396 -5.35 -13.70 -18.78
CA ILE A 396 -6.21 -13.15 -17.72
C ILE A 396 -6.35 -14.07 -16.51
N TRP A 397 -6.33 -15.40 -16.71
CA TRP A 397 -6.44 -16.35 -15.60
C TRP A 397 -5.24 -16.29 -14.64
N ILE A 398 -4.05 -15.91 -15.12
CA ILE A 398 -2.86 -15.71 -14.28
C ILE A 398 -2.93 -14.35 -13.58
N LEU A 399 -3.25 -13.29 -14.33
CA LEU A 399 -3.41 -11.93 -13.79
C LEU A 399 -4.42 -11.91 -12.65
N GLU A 400 -5.66 -12.31 -12.93
CA GLU A 400 -6.73 -12.32 -11.94
C GLU A 400 -6.57 -13.44 -10.92
N GLY A 401 -5.99 -14.58 -11.32
CA GLY A 401 -5.72 -15.68 -10.40
C GLY A 401 -4.77 -15.29 -9.28
N LEU A 402 -3.67 -14.60 -9.60
CA LEU A 402 -2.71 -14.12 -8.58
C LEU A 402 -3.33 -13.02 -7.72
N ALA A 403 -4.00 -12.03 -8.32
CA ALA A 403 -4.64 -10.95 -7.58
C ALA A 403 -5.76 -11.47 -6.64
N THR A 404 -6.61 -12.38 -7.12
CA THR A 404 -7.62 -13.03 -6.27
C THR A 404 -7.05 -14.07 -5.31
N CYS A 405 -5.86 -14.63 -5.54
CA CYS A 405 -5.18 -15.49 -4.56
C CYS A 405 -4.75 -14.67 -3.34
N PHE A 406 -4.18 -13.50 -3.59
CA PHE A 406 -3.60 -12.65 -2.56
C PHE A 406 -4.52 -11.52 -2.07
N GLU A 407 -5.75 -11.41 -2.59
CA GLU A 407 -6.76 -10.53 -2.01
C GLU A 407 -6.98 -10.92 -0.54
N ALA A 408 -6.78 -9.94 0.35
CA ALA A 408 -6.84 -10.08 1.81
C ALA A 408 -5.83 -11.08 2.40
N ALA A 409 -4.75 -11.44 1.71
CA ALA A 409 -3.72 -12.32 2.26
C ALA A 409 -3.09 -11.74 3.54
N GLY A 410 -2.78 -12.62 4.50
CA GLY A 410 -1.98 -12.25 5.66
C GLY A 410 -0.50 -12.22 5.31
N VAL A 411 0.28 -11.45 6.07
CA VAL A 411 1.74 -11.56 6.07
C VAL A 411 2.15 -12.23 7.36
N ALA A 412 2.85 -13.36 7.26
CA ALA A 412 3.40 -14.08 8.39
C ALA A 412 4.85 -14.46 8.08
N ALA A 413 5.77 -14.10 8.97
CA ALA A 413 7.21 -14.36 8.89
C ALA A 413 7.88 -13.67 7.69
N GLY A 414 7.26 -12.59 7.20
CA GLY A 414 7.63 -11.93 5.94
C GLY A 414 7.25 -12.74 4.70
N HIS A 415 6.42 -13.77 4.84
CA HIS A 415 5.82 -14.52 3.74
C HIS A 415 4.35 -14.15 3.58
N LEU A 416 3.88 -14.17 2.34
CA LEU A 416 2.52 -13.89 1.97
C LEU A 416 1.70 -15.17 2.02
N VAL A 417 0.58 -15.10 2.74
CA VAL A 417 -0.24 -16.27 3.06
C VAL A 417 -1.66 -16.03 2.56
N PRO A 418 -2.06 -16.66 1.44
CA PRO A 418 -3.42 -16.54 0.94
C PRO A 418 -4.39 -17.31 1.86
N HIS A 419 -5.52 -16.71 2.17
CA HIS A 419 -6.57 -17.41 2.89
C HIS A 419 -7.09 -18.60 2.08
N LYS A 420 -7.15 -19.77 2.73
CA LYS A 420 -7.65 -21.01 2.12
C LYS A 420 -9.13 -20.91 1.73
N VAL A 421 -9.89 -20.09 2.43
CA VAL A 421 -11.33 -19.88 2.24
C VAL A 421 -11.58 -18.41 1.95
N SER A 422 -12.48 -18.13 1.02
CA SER A 422 -12.99 -16.78 0.75
C SER A 422 -14.48 -16.79 0.44
N GLY A 423 -15.09 -15.60 0.29
CA GLY A 423 -16.47 -15.46 -0.19
C GLY A 423 -16.71 -16.11 -1.56
N ARG A 424 -15.65 -16.46 -2.30
CA ARG A 424 -15.72 -17.13 -3.61
C ARG A 424 -15.85 -18.65 -3.51
N LEU A 425 -15.63 -19.26 -2.34
CA LEU A 425 -15.58 -20.72 -2.18
C LEU A 425 -16.87 -21.39 -2.63
N ARG A 426 -18.01 -20.89 -2.12
CA ARG A 426 -19.33 -21.49 -2.40
C ARG A 426 -19.64 -21.47 -3.89
N GLY A 427 -19.28 -20.39 -4.58
CA GLY A 427 -19.50 -20.24 -6.01
C GLY A 427 -18.78 -21.34 -6.81
N ILE A 428 -17.49 -21.56 -6.56
CA ILE A 428 -16.74 -22.60 -7.27
C ILE A 428 -17.18 -24.01 -6.87
N GLN A 429 -17.46 -24.27 -5.59
CA GLN A 429 -17.91 -25.59 -5.14
C GLN A 429 -19.25 -25.97 -5.78
N SER A 430 -20.17 -25.02 -5.85
CA SER A 430 -21.46 -25.21 -6.51
C SER A 430 -21.31 -25.50 -8.01
N ALA A 431 -20.40 -24.80 -8.70
CA ALA A 431 -20.09 -25.07 -10.10
C ALA A 431 -19.41 -26.44 -10.32
N LEU A 432 -18.53 -26.85 -9.41
CA LEU A 432 -17.89 -28.17 -9.42
C LEU A 432 -18.92 -29.30 -9.23
N GLN A 433 -19.81 -29.17 -8.24
CA GLN A 433 -20.85 -30.15 -7.94
C GLN A 433 -21.84 -30.32 -9.10
N ARG A 434 -22.21 -29.24 -9.78
CA ARG A 434 -23.11 -29.27 -10.95
C ARG A 434 -22.43 -29.62 -12.27
N GLY A 435 -21.10 -29.80 -12.28
CA GLY A 435 -20.34 -29.99 -13.51
C GLY A 435 -20.28 -28.75 -14.43
N SER A 436 -20.70 -27.57 -13.95
CA SER A 436 -20.75 -26.32 -14.72
C SER A 436 -19.48 -25.46 -14.58
N HIS A 437 -18.41 -25.99 -13.99
CA HIS A 437 -17.12 -25.34 -13.93
C HIS A 437 -16.46 -25.33 -15.31
N ILE A 438 -15.50 -24.43 -15.52
CA ILE A 438 -14.78 -24.35 -16.80
C ILE A 438 -13.61 -25.32 -16.74
N PRO A 439 -13.43 -26.27 -17.69
CA PRO A 439 -12.26 -27.14 -17.69
C PRO A 439 -10.96 -26.32 -17.68
N LEU A 440 -9.94 -26.74 -16.91
CA LEU A 440 -8.75 -25.90 -16.69
C LEU A 440 -8.00 -25.60 -18.00
N ALA A 441 -7.97 -26.55 -18.93
CA ALA A 441 -7.38 -26.38 -20.25
C ALA A 441 -8.08 -25.30 -21.09
N THR A 442 -9.40 -25.19 -20.95
CA THR A 442 -10.22 -24.19 -21.62
C THR A 442 -10.08 -22.83 -20.93
N PHE A 443 -10.14 -22.82 -19.60
CA PHE A 443 -10.00 -21.61 -18.77
C PHE A 443 -8.66 -20.90 -19.02
N ALA A 444 -7.57 -21.66 -19.16
CA ALA A 444 -6.25 -21.10 -19.42
C ALA A 444 -6.13 -20.33 -20.74
N ARG A 445 -7.10 -20.50 -21.65
CA ARG A 445 -7.16 -19.88 -22.98
C ARG A 445 -8.20 -18.75 -23.07
N TYR A 446 -8.91 -18.45 -22.00
CA TYR A 446 -9.93 -17.40 -22.02
C TYR A 446 -9.36 -16.04 -22.38
N THR A 447 -10.04 -15.37 -23.31
CA THR A 447 -9.86 -13.94 -23.56
C THR A 447 -10.48 -13.13 -22.43
N HIS A 448 -10.11 -11.86 -22.32
CA HIS A 448 -10.74 -10.93 -21.36
C HIS A 448 -12.27 -10.89 -21.53
N ARG A 449 -12.77 -10.86 -22.77
CA ARG A 449 -14.21 -10.87 -23.05
C ARG A 449 -14.90 -12.12 -22.51
N GLN A 450 -14.35 -13.31 -22.79
CA GLN A 450 -14.92 -14.57 -22.30
C GLN A 450 -14.89 -14.67 -20.77
N TYR A 451 -13.80 -14.22 -20.15
CA TYR A 451 -13.68 -14.17 -18.70
C TYR A 451 -14.75 -13.27 -18.07
N MET A 452 -14.97 -12.08 -18.64
CA MET A 452 -15.93 -11.12 -18.10
C MET A 452 -17.39 -11.54 -18.28
N GLN A 453 -17.72 -12.43 -19.23
CA GLN A 453 -19.07 -13.01 -19.37
C GLN A 453 -19.49 -13.83 -18.15
N ASN A 454 -18.53 -14.42 -17.42
CA ASN A 454 -18.80 -15.15 -16.17
C ASN A 454 -17.76 -14.80 -15.10
N ALA A 455 -17.58 -13.50 -14.85
CA ALA A 455 -16.51 -12.99 -14.01
C ALA A 455 -16.52 -13.62 -12.60
N GLY A 456 -17.70 -13.80 -12.00
CA GLY A 456 -17.85 -14.39 -10.66
C GLY A 456 -17.24 -15.79 -10.55
N LEU A 457 -17.58 -16.70 -11.48
CA LEU A 457 -17.00 -18.05 -11.52
C LEU A 457 -15.52 -18.00 -11.90
N CYS A 458 -15.14 -17.17 -12.87
CA CYS A 458 -13.77 -17.08 -13.34
C CYS A 458 -12.81 -16.59 -12.24
N TYR A 459 -13.21 -15.57 -11.47
CA TYR A 459 -12.45 -15.12 -10.29
C TYR A 459 -12.34 -16.22 -9.24
N ALA A 460 -13.42 -16.96 -8.98
CA ALA A 460 -13.38 -18.06 -8.03
C ALA A 460 -12.42 -19.16 -8.51
N GLN A 461 -12.54 -19.59 -9.76
CA GLN A 461 -11.71 -20.64 -10.33
C GLN A 461 -10.23 -20.24 -10.40
N GLY A 462 -9.93 -19.02 -10.85
CA GLY A 462 -8.59 -18.43 -10.87
C GLY A 462 -7.95 -18.40 -9.48
N ARG A 463 -8.70 -17.95 -8.46
CA ARG A 463 -8.25 -18.00 -7.07
C ARG A 463 -7.87 -19.42 -6.66
N TYR A 464 -8.80 -20.36 -6.81
CA TYR A 464 -8.62 -21.69 -6.22
C TYR A 464 -7.58 -22.55 -6.94
N ILE A 465 -7.24 -22.29 -8.21
CA ILE A 465 -6.07 -22.93 -8.81
C ILE A 465 -4.76 -22.37 -8.25
N MET A 466 -4.66 -21.04 -8.02
CA MET A 466 -3.47 -20.43 -7.42
C MET A 466 -3.29 -20.81 -5.95
N VAL A 467 -4.37 -20.82 -5.17
CA VAL A 467 -4.35 -21.28 -3.78
C VAL A 467 -3.97 -22.77 -3.72
N TYR A 468 -4.49 -23.61 -4.63
CA TYR A 468 -4.07 -25.00 -4.71
C TYR A 468 -2.55 -25.12 -4.96
N LEU A 469 -2.02 -24.40 -5.95
CA LEU A 469 -0.57 -24.37 -6.20
C LEU A 469 0.25 -23.88 -5.00
N TYR A 470 -0.26 -22.90 -4.26
CA TYR A 470 0.37 -22.42 -3.03
C TYR A 470 0.47 -23.53 -1.98
N TYR A 471 -0.64 -24.22 -1.69
CA TYR A 471 -0.66 -25.32 -0.70
C TYR A 471 0.11 -26.56 -1.16
N GLN A 472 0.33 -26.74 -2.46
CA GLN A 472 1.24 -27.74 -3.01
C GLN A 472 2.72 -27.33 -2.95
N LYS A 473 3.05 -26.11 -2.47
CA LYS A 473 4.39 -25.50 -2.49
C LYS A 473 4.96 -25.37 -3.92
N LYS A 474 4.10 -25.13 -4.89
CA LYS A 474 4.42 -25.06 -6.32
C LYS A 474 4.11 -23.72 -6.99
N LEU A 475 3.43 -22.78 -6.31
CA LEU A 475 3.01 -21.50 -6.91
C LEU A 475 4.19 -20.70 -7.48
N ARG A 476 5.24 -20.48 -6.69
CA ARG A 476 6.45 -19.76 -7.14
C ARG A 476 7.12 -20.46 -8.31
N ALA A 477 7.34 -21.77 -8.18
CA ALA A 477 7.98 -22.58 -9.23
C ALA A 477 7.17 -22.54 -10.54
N PHE A 478 5.84 -22.60 -10.45
CA PHE A 478 4.94 -22.43 -11.59
C PHE A 478 5.12 -21.07 -12.25
N TYR A 479 5.07 -19.99 -11.47
CA TYR A 479 5.18 -18.64 -11.99
C TYR A 479 6.55 -18.38 -12.65
N GLU A 480 7.64 -18.80 -12.01
CA GLU A 480 9.00 -18.67 -12.55
C GLU A 480 9.19 -19.46 -13.84
N GLU A 481 8.73 -20.72 -13.89
CA GLU A 481 8.79 -21.55 -15.10
C GLU A 481 7.95 -20.94 -16.22
N TYR A 482 6.73 -20.49 -15.92
CA TYR A 482 5.87 -19.81 -16.90
C TYR A 482 6.53 -18.54 -17.43
N CYS A 483 7.08 -17.70 -16.56
CA CYS A 483 7.78 -16.49 -16.96
C CYS A 483 9.01 -16.78 -17.81
N LYS A 484 9.72 -17.90 -17.58
CA LYS A 484 10.83 -18.36 -18.40
C LYS A 484 10.35 -18.84 -19.78
N THR A 485 9.32 -19.70 -19.83
CA THR A 485 8.85 -20.37 -21.05
C THR A 485 7.72 -19.65 -21.78
N PHE A 486 7.37 -18.41 -21.42
CA PHE A 486 6.24 -17.65 -21.99
C PHE A 486 6.14 -17.69 -23.53
N ASN A 487 7.27 -17.58 -24.25
CA ASN A 487 7.26 -17.60 -25.72
C ASN A 487 6.91 -18.98 -26.31
N GLN A 488 7.10 -20.06 -25.55
CA GLN A 488 6.80 -21.44 -25.96
C GLN A 488 5.34 -21.82 -25.67
N ASP A 489 4.76 -21.19 -24.64
CA ASP A 489 3.36 -21.33 -24.26
C ASP A 489 2.89 -20.11 -23.48
N ARG A 490 2.12 -19.26 -24.15
CA ARG A 490 1.54 -18.05 -23.55
C ARG A 490 0.37 -18.35 -22.60
N THR A 491 -0.16 -19.57 -22.61
CA THR A 491 -1.29 -19.96 -21.76
C THR A 491 -0.84 -20.37 -20.36
N GLY A 492 0.42 -20.79 -20.19
CA GLY A 492 0.97 -21.31 -18.94
C GLY A 492 0.65 -22.78 -18.66
N VAL A 493 -0.11 -23.46 -19.54
CA VAL A 493 -0.47 -24.88 -19.39
C VAL A 493 0.75 -25.79 -19.34
N LYS A 494 1.74 -25.58 -20.21
CA LYS A 494 2.98 -26.38 -20.24
C LYS A 494 3.82 -26.18 -18.97
N ALA A 495 3.92 -24.95 -18.49
CA ALA A 495 4.64 -24.64 -17.26
C ALA A 495 3.94 -25.29 -16.05
N LEU A 496 2.61 -25.20 -15.99
CA LEU A 496 1.80 -25.85 -14.97
C LEU A 496 2.00 -27.37 -14.97
N ALA A 497 1.90 -28.00 -16.15
CA ALA A 497 2.09 -29.43 -16.30
C ALA A 497 3.49 -29.89 -15.87
N LYS A 498 4.53 -29.15 -16.29
CA LYS A 498 5.92 -29.43 -15.94
C LYS A 498 6.18 -29.35 -14.44
N VAL A 499 5.71 -28.28 -13.78
CA VAL A 499 5.97 -28.03 -12.36
C VAL A 499 5.22 -29.02 -11.46
N MET A 500 4.02 -29.43 -11.89
CA MET A 500 3.19 -30.40 -11.18
C MET A 500 3.53 -31.85 -11.52
N GLY A 501 4.33 -32.10 -12.57
CA GLY A 501 4.65 -33.45 -13.06
C GLY A 501 3.42 -34.22 -13.54
N LYS A 502 2.37 -33.52 -14.00
CA LYS A 502 1.05 -34.08 -14.33
C LYS A 502 0.45 -33.37 -15.53
N SER A 503 -0.37 -34.05 -16.34
CA SER A 503 -1.16 -33.38 -17.37
C SER A 503 -2.18 -32.43 -16.74
N ILE A 504 -2.66 -31.43 -17.49
CA ILE A 504 -3.66 -30.48 -16.98
C ILE A 504 -4.96 -31.18 -16.56
N GLN A 505 -5.34 -32.26 -17.22
CA GLN A 505 -6.48 -33.10 -16.85
C GLN A 505 -6.26 -33.82 -15.51
N GLN A 506 -5.05 -34.37 -15.29
CA GLN A 506 -4.69 -34.99 -14.01
C GLN A 506 -4.60 -33.96 -12.88
N ILE A 507 -4.12 -32.74 -13.17
CA ILE A 507 -4.12 -31.64 -12.21
C ILE A 507 -5.55 -31.28 -11.83
N GLU A 508 -6.43 -31.12 -12.83
CA GLU A 508 -7.84 -30.82 -12.62
C GLU A 508 -8.55 -31.91 -11.80
N ALA A 509 -8.31 -33.19 -12.12
CA ALA A 509 -8.88 -34.33 -11.39
C ALA A 509 -8.48 -34.36 -9.91
N ASN A 510 -7.28 -33.87 -9.56
CA ASN A 510 -6.83 -33.75 -8.16
C ASN A 510 -7.34 -32.45 -7.49
N TRP A 511 -7.40 -31.38 -8.26
CA TRP A 511 -7.82 -30.06 -7.79
C TRP A 511 -9.31 -30.03 -7.40
N LYS A 512 -10.19 -30.66 -8.19
CA LYS A 512 -11.64 -30.70 -7.93
C LYS A 512 -12.01 -31.23 -6.54
N PRO A 513 -11.62 -32.46 -6.14
CA PRO A 513 -11.95 -32.97 -4.81
C PRO A 513 -11.27 -32.15 -3.71
N TRP A 514 -10.08 -31.59 -3.97
CA TRP A 514 -9.42 -30.71 -3.00
C TRP A 514 -10.25 -29.44 -2.72
N VAL A 515 -10.79 -28.78 -3.75
CA VAL A 515 -11.69 -27.61 -3.58
C VAL A 515 -13.00 -27.99 -2.90
N LEU A 516 -13.59 -29.14 -3.26
CA LEU A 516 -14.83 -29.63 -2.64
C LEU A 516 -14.65 -29.97 -1.15
N ALA A 517 -13.45 -30.42 -0.76
CA ALA A 517 -13.12 -30.73 0.63
C ALA A 517 -12.86 -29.49 1.50
N LEU A 518 -12.66 -28.31 0.89
CA LEU A 518 -12.49 -27.07 1.66
C LEU A 518 -13.81 -26.74 2.38
N LYS A 519 -13.72 -26.54 3.69
CA LYS A 519 -14.88 -26.12 4.49
C LYS A 519 -14.69 -24.67 4.88
N GLN A 520 -15.75 -23.88 4.73
CA GLN A 520 -15.76 -22.56 5.35
C GLN A 520 -15.76 -22.77 6.86
N GLU A 521 -14.61 -22.58 7.48
CA GLU A 521 -14.44 -22.71 8.91
C GLU A 521 -15.38 -21.71 9.59
N ARG A 522 -16.37 -22.23 10.31
CA ARG A 522 -16.98 -21.45 11.38
C ARG A 522 -15.87 -21.27 12.39
N SER A 523 -15.10 -20.17 12.30
CA SER A 523 -14.02 -19.89 13.26
C SER A 523 -14.60 -20.16 14.64
N ALA A 524 -14.05 -21.18 15.29
CA ALA A 524 -14.40 -21.53 16.64
C ALA A 524 -13.98 -20.32 17.48
N SER A 525 -14.80 -19.28 17.60
CA SER A 525 -14.37 -18.10 18.34
C SER A 525 -14.46 -18.40 19.82
N VAL A 526 -13.44 -18.02 20.59
CA VAL A 526 -13.62 -17.81 22.03
C VAL A 526 -14.65 -16.69 22.18
N GLY A 527 -15.72 -16.92 22.94
CA GLY A 527 -16.76 -15.92 23.19
C GLY A 527 -16.24 -14.69 23.92
N ALA A 528 -17.04 -13.63 24.00
CA ALA A 528 -16.74 -12.47 24.83
C ALA A 528 -16.46 -12.93 26.28
N GLY A 529 -15.39 -12.42 26.90
CA GLY A 529 -15.00 -12.80 28.25
C GLY A 529 -14.14 -14.06 28.39
N GLY A 530 -13.96 -14.87 27.34
CA GLY A 530 -13.04 -16.01 27.38
C GLY A 530 -11.56 -15.63 27.16
N ALA A 531 -10.67 -16.62 27.25
CA ALA A 531 -9.23 -16.42 27.10
C ALA A 531 -8.83 -15.78 25.77
N TYR A 532 -7.86 -14.87 25.83
CA TYR A 532 -7.48 -14.01 24.71
C TYR A 532 -5.97 -13.85 24.61
N VAL A 533 -5.42 -14.19 23.44
CA VAL A 533 -3.98 -14.06 23.19
C VAL A 533 -3.62 -12.66 22.68
N GLY A 534 -4.54 -11.93 22.05
CA GLY A 534 -4.21 -10.61 21.48
C GLY A 534 -3.55 -10.66 20.11
N VAL A 535 -3.72 -11.75 19.36
CA VAL A 535 -3.23 -11.88 17.97
C VAL A 535 -4.28 -12.51 17.08
N GLN A 536 -4.21 -12.19 15.80
CA GLN A 536 -4.79 -12.97 14.72
C GLN A 536 -3.79 -14.05 14.31
N THR A 537 -4.32 -15.22 13.97
CA THR A 537 -3.58 -16.35 13.42
C THR A 537 -4.01 -16.59 11.98
N ILE A 538 -3.12 -17.16 11.19
CA ILE A 538 -3.39 -17.59 9.82
C ILE A 538 -2.77 -18.97 9.58
N ASP A 539 -3.49 -19.82 8.87
CA ASP A 539 -2.96 -21.11 8.45
C ASP A 539 -1.99 -20.96 7.28
N VAL A 540 -0.83 -21.57 7.43
CA VAL A 540 0.26 -21.64 6.45
C VAL A 540 0.56 -23.11 6.11
N PRO A 541 1.23 -23.41 4.99
CA PRO A 541 1.56 -24.81 4.64
C PRO A 541 2.35 -25.56 5.72
N GLU A 542 3.13 -24.84 6.53
CA GLU A 542 3.93 -25.37 7.64
C GLU A 542 3.18 -25.51 8.96
N GLY A 543 1.96 -24.97 9.10
CA GLY A 543 1.20 -24.97 10.36
C GLY A 543 0.33 -23.72 10.54
N VAL A 544 0.35 -23.10 11.72
CA VAL A 544 -0.38 -21.85 12.00
C VAL A 544 0.59 -20.77 12.46
N ALA A 545 0.48 -19.56 11.91
CA ALA A 545 1.37 -18.45 12.19
C ALA A 545 0.61 -17.24 12.74
N PHE A 546 1.27 -16.40 13.54
CA PHE A 546 0.71 -15.13 13.99
C PHE A 546 0.78 -14.11 12.85
N SER A 547 -0.36 -13.52 12.49
CA SER A 547 -0.49 -12.63 11.33
C SER A 547 -0.67 -11.16 11.69
N ARG A 548 -1.29 -10.87 12.84
CA ARG A 548 -1.47 -9.50 13.31
C ARG A 548 -1.60 -9.41 14.83
N GLY A 549 -0.80 -8.58 15.48
CA GLY A 549 -0.93 -8.28 16.91
C GLY A 549 -1.93 -7.18 17.23
N VAL A 550 -2.52 -7.22 18.42
CA VAL A 550 -3.15 -6.05 19.05
C VAL A 550 -2.09 -5.34 19.86
N ALA A 551 -1.83 -4.06 19.55
CA ALA A 551 -0.87 -3.22 20.25
C ALA A 551 -1.18 -3.17 21.76
N GLY A 552 -0.16 -3.39 22.60
CA GLY A 552 -0.27 -3.52 24.05
C GLY A 552 -0.99 -4.79 24.53
N GLY A 553 -1.29 -5.73 23.61
CA GLY A 553 -2.01 -6.97 23.88
C GLY A 553 -1.16 -8.05 24.57
N PRO A 554 -1.79 -9.12 25.08
CA PRO A 554 -1.08 -10.14 25.86
C PRO A 554 0.08 -10.82 25.12
N ALA A 555 -0.06 -11.10 23.82
CA ALA A 555 1.00 -11.69 23.01
C ALA A 555 2.21 -10.78 22.82
N GLU A 556 1.99 -9.49 22.58
CA GLU A 556 3.08 -8.54 22.43
C GLU A 556 3.83 -8.38 23.76
N LYS A 557 3.11 -8.33 24.89
CA LYS A 557 3.71 -8.33 26.23
C LYS A 557 4.54 -9.59 26.50
N ALA A 558 4.13 -10.73 25.97
CA ALA A 558 4.87 -11.99 26.05
C ALA A 558 6.06 -12.09 25.06
N GLY A 559 6.28 -11.05 24.23
CA GLY A 559 7.34 -11.03 23.23
C GLY A 559 7.08 -11.91 22.01
N LEU A 560 5.82 -12.33 21.79
CA LEU A 560 5.40 -12.99 20.55
C LEU A 560 5.35 -11.93 19.44
N GLU A 561 5.87 -12.27 18.28
CA GLU A 561 5.98 -11.36 17.15
C GLU A 561 5.13 -11.85 15.97
N GLU A 562 4.70 -10.90 15.14
CA GLU A 562 4.11 -11.24 13.85
C GLU A 562 5.07 -12.11 13.05
N GLY A 563 4.56 -13.23 12.54
CA GLY A 563 5.35 -14.21 11.82
C GLY A 563 5.98 -15.33 12.63
N ASP A 564 5.78 -15.36 13.93
CA ASP A 564 6.07 -16.57 14.69
C ASP A 564 5.16 -17.72 14.21
N LEU A 565 5.78 -18.82 13.77
CA LEU A 565 5.08 -20.07 13.46
C LEU A 565 4.81 -20.80 14.79
N LEU A 566 3.54 -20.95 15.16
CA LEU A 566 3.14 -21.62 16.39
C LEU A 566 3.34 -23.13 16.24
N LEU A 567 4.29 -23.67 17.01
CA LEU A 567 4.59 -25.10 17.05
C LEU A 567 3.80 -25.80 18.15
N GLU A 568 3.77 -25.20 19.34
CA GLU A 568 3.05 -25.75 20.50
C GLU A 568 2.39 -24.65 21.34
N PHE A 569 1.21 -24.96 21.88
CA PHE A 569 0.47 -24.13 22.82
C PHE A 569 0.07 -24.97 24.02
N GLY A 570 0.52 -24.58 25.22
CA GLY A 570 0.24 -25.34 26.44
C GLY A 570 0.82 -26.76 26.40
N GLY A 571 1.98 -26.94 25.78
CA GLY A 571 2.64 -28.23 25.62
C GLY A 571 2.05 -29.15 24.55
N LYS A 572 0.95 -28.75 23.87
CA LYS A 572 0.39 -29.51 22.74
C LYS A 572 0.81 -28.96 21.41
N LYS A 573 1.15 -29.85 20.47
CA LYS A 573 1.44 -29.48 19.08
C LYS A 573 0.19 -28.93 18.41
N VAL A 574 0.35 -27.79 17.74
CA VAL A 574 -0.72 -27.11 17.04
C VAL A 574 -0.34 -27.03 15.56
N LYS A 575 -1.24 -27.49 14.68
CA LYS A 575 -0.99 -27.53 13.23
C LYS A 575 -1.98 -26.69 12.40
N SER A 576 -2.98 -26.11 13.04
CA SER A 576 -3.99 -25.26 12.41
C SER A 576 -4.58 -24.26 13.41
N HIS A 577 -5.22 -23.22 12.88
CA HIS A 577 -6.00 -22.25 13.63
C HIS A 577 -7.05 -22.92 14.51
N ASP A 578 -7.76 -23.92 13.99
CA ASP A 578 -8.78 -24.61 14.78
C ASP A 578 -8.19 -25.41 15.94
N ALA A 579 -7.06 -26.10 15.71
CA ALA A 579 -6.35 -26.80 16.79
C ALA A 579 -5.87 -25.80 17.86
N PHE A 580 -5.41 -24.61 17.43
CA PHE A 580 -5.02 -23.54 18.32
C PHE A 580 -6.20 -23.07 19.17
N ILE A 581 -7.34 -22.73 18.56
CA ILE A 581 -8.47 -22.22 19.32
C ILE A 581 -9.12 -23.30 20.17
N ALA A 582 -9.22 -24.54 19.69
CA ALA A 582 -9.72 -25.66 20.48
C ALA A 582 -8.89 -25.87 21.75
N GLU A 583 -7.58 -25.64 21.67
CA GLU A 583 -6.70 -25.69 22.83
C GLU A 583 -6.84 -24.44 23.70
N LEU A 584 -6.87 -23.23 23.11
CA LEU A 584 -7.05 -21.96 23.83
C LEU A 584 -8.35 -21.93 24.67
N LYS A 585 -9.43 -22.54 24.18
CA LYS A 585 -10.72 -22.63 24.89
C LYS A 585 -10.66 -23.39 26.23
N LYS A 586 -9.60 -24.16 26.48
CA LYS A 586 -9.41 -24.91 27.73
C LYS A 586 -8.84 -24.05 28.86
N TYR A 587 -8.41 -22.82 28.56
CA TYR A 587 -7.77 -21.90 29.49
C TYR A 587 -8.71 -20.73 29.83
N LYS A 588 -8.40 -20.06 30.93
CA LYS A 588 -9.09 -18.88 31.44
C LYS A 588 -8.24 -17.62 31.26
N PRO A 589 -8.86 -16.43 31.21
CA PRO A 589 -8.12 -15.17 31.35
C PRO A 589 -7.29 -15.18 32.65
N GLY A 590 -6.04 -14.73 32.59
CA GLY A 590 -5.06 -14.75 33.67
C GLY A 590 -4.13 -15.97 33.65
N ASP A 591 -4.48 -17.05 32.95
CA ASP A 591 -3.63 -18.24 32.89
C ASP A 591 -2.29 -17.94 32.19
N LYS A 592 -1.20 -18.48 32.74
CA LYS A 592 0.13 -18.43 32.14
C LYS A 592 0.41 -19.71 31.36
N VAL A 593 0.52 -19.61 30.04
CA VAL A 593 0.66 -20.74 29.11
C VAL A 593 2.01 -20.68 28.41
N LYS A 594 2.73 -21.81 28.35
CA LYS A 594 3.94 -21.92 27.53
C LYS A 594 3.57 -22.02 26.05
N VAL A 595 4.16 -21.16 25.24
CA VAL A 595 3.97 -21.09 23.79
C VAL A 595 5.31 -21.33 23.12
N ARG A 596 5.41 -22.39 22.31
CA ARG A 596 6.62 -22.66 21.53
C ARG A 596 6.39 -22.22 20.10
N VAL A 597 7.25 -21.31 19.63
CA VAL A 597 7.18 -20.74 18.29
C VAL A 597 8.48 -20.96 17.54
N GLN A 598 8.41 -20.92 16.21
CA GLN A 598 9.57 -20.82 15.35
C GLN A 598 9.62 -19.43 14.73
N ARG A 599 10.71 -18.72 15.02
CA ARG A 599 11.04 -17.39 14.47
C ARG A 599 12.20 -17.53 13.51
N GLY A 600 11.90 -17.49 12.22
CA GLY A 600 12.87 -17.82 11.17
C GLY A 600 13.39 -19.27 11.34
N LYS A 601 14.68 -19.43 11.61
CA LYS A 601 15.31 -20.75 11.85
C LYS A 601 15.37 -21.14 13.33
N LYS A 602 15.08 -20.23 14.26
CA LYS A 602 15.23 -20.46 15.70
C LYS A 602 13.89 -20.84 16.31
N LYS A 603 13.90 -21.80 17.24
CA LYS A 603 12.75 -22.11 18.10
C LYS A 603 12.86 -21.29 19.38
N LYS A 604 11.75 -20.71 19.83
CA LYS A 604 11.64 -19.97 21.09
C LYS A 604 10.49 -20.53 21.90
N THR A 605 10.65 -20.58 23.22
CA THR A 605 9.57 -20.87 24.15
C THR A 605 9.33 -19.62 24.97
N LEU A 606 8.11 -19.11 24.94
CA LEU A 606 7.68 -17.90 25.63
C LEU A 606 6.54 -18.23 26.59
N THR A 607 6.46 -17.52 27.70
CA THR A 607 5.35 -17.64 28.65
C THR A 607 4.36 -16.53 28.36
N LEU A 608 3.16 -16.90 27.96
CA LEU A 608 2.07 -16.00 27.62
C LEU A 608 1.04 -15.98 28.75
N GLU A 609 0.81 -14.81 29.34
CA GLU A 609 -0.35 -14.59 30.21
C GLU A 609 -1.57 -14.27 29.34
N LEU A 610 -2.67 -14.99 29.51
CA LEU A 610 -3.86 -14.83 28.67
C LEU A 610 -4.69 -13.63 29.14
N GLY A 611 -5.06 -12.75 28.22
CA GLY A 611 -5.98 -11.66 28.50
C GLY A 611 -7.45 -12.12 28.50
N LYS A 612 -8.35 -11.19 28.83
CA LYS A 612 -9.79 -11.36 28.66
C LYS A 612 -10.22 -10.84 27.29
N ARG A 613 -10.97 -11.65 26.53
CA ARG A 613 -11.45 -11.23 25.20
C ARG A 613 -12.46 -10.10 25.34
N PRO A 614 -12.20 -8.90 24.77
CA PRO A 614 -13.16 -7.81 24.81
C PRO A 614 -14.44 -8.21 24.06
N GLY A 615 -15.59 -7.81 24.59
CA GLY A 615 -16.88 -8.02 23.92
C GLY A 615 -16.92 -7.31 22.56
N ARG A 616 -17.61 -7.88 21.58
CA ARG A 616 -17.91 -7.16 20.34
C ARG A 616 -18.80 -5.96 20.71
N ARG A 617 -18.24 -4.75 20.74
CA ARG A 617 -19.06 -3.54 20.60
C ARG A 617 -19.72 -3.64 19.22
N ARG A 618 -21.05 -3.75 19.19
CA ARG A 618 -21.82 -3.64 17.94
C ARG A 618 -21.69 -2.25 17.37
#